data_AF-A0A1F2TW18-F1
#
_entry.id   AF-A0A1F2TW18-F1
#
_cell.length_a   1.000
_cell.length_b   1.000
_cell.length_c   1.000
_cell.angle_alpha   90.00
_cell.angle_beta   90.00
_cell.angle_gamma   90.00
#
_symmetry.space_group_name_H-M   'P 1'
#
loop_
_entity.id
_entity.type
_entity.pdbx_description
1 polymer ?
#
loop_
_entity_poly.entity_id
_entity_poly.type
_entity_poly.pdbx_seq_one_letter_code
_entity_poly.pdbx_strand_id
1 'polypeptide(L)'
;MTRESIVRGVGLIGAVVYAAAIGWLYASQPQTVAQVTGGFASIVGAYSIDEQAFADGLRFFNRDQFVEARAAFARADPAERGARTQYYIAYSYYRQGWGRLHNDDALFAKGLATIDKAIALAPRERLVVDDPGLQIHSADELRAELQRGMTHELSDWNPLRVFRTRK
;
A
#
# COMPACT_ATOMS: atom_id res chain seq x y z
N MET A 1 4.33 11.45 57.85
CA MET A 1 4.62 10.06 57.41
C MET A 1 3.39 9.41 56.75
N THR A 2 2.74 10.03 55.75
CA THR A 2 1.47 9.50 55.19
C THR A 2 1.39 9.46 53.66
N ARG A 3 2.07 10.36 52.93
CA ARG A 3 2.03 10.37 51.45
C ARG A 3 2.79 9.22 50.79
N GLU A 4 3.92 8.83 51.36
CA GLU A 4 4.79 7.81 50.75
C GLU A 4 4.17 6.40 50.78
N SER A 5 3.48 6.08 51.89
CA SER A 5 2.74 4.82 52.05
C SER A 5 1.56 4.71 51.08
N ILE A 6 0.91 5.83 50.75
CA ILE A 6 -0.23 5.86 49.81
C ILE A 6 0.27 5.59 48.38
N VAL A 7 1.37 6.20 47.95
CA VAL A 7 1.92 5.98 46.60
C VAL A 7 2.41 4.54 46.43
N ARG A 8 3.09 3.98 47.44
CA ARG A 8 3.50 2.56 47.43
C ARG A 8 2.31 1.61 47.45
N GLY A 9 1.26 1.92 48.20
CA GLY A 9 0.02 1.13 48.25
C GLY A 9 -0.69 1.10 46.89
N VAL A 10 -0.82 2.25 46.23
CA VAL A 10 -1.46 2.35 44.90
C VAL A 10 -0.64 1.60 43.84
N GLY A 11 0.69 1.71 43.87
CA GLY A 11 1.56 0.96 42.96
C GLY A 11 1.45 -0.56 43.13
N LEU A 12 1.41 -1.03 44.38
CA LEU A 12 1.27 -2.46 44.68
C LEU A 12 -0.09 -3.00 44.21
N ILE A 13 -1.17 -2.26 44.46
CA ILE A 13 -2.52 -2.66 44.03
C ILE A 13 -2.59 -2.70 42.50
N GLY A 14 -2.02 -1.71 41.81
CA GLY A 14 -1.98 -1.69 40.35
C GLY A 14 -1.24 -2.90 39.76
N ALA A 15 -0.08 -3.27 40.33
CA ALA A 15 0.68 -4.43 39.89
C ALA A 15 -0.07 -5.76 40.12
N VAL A 16 -0.74 -5.89 41.27
CA VAL A 16 -1.54 -7.09 41.58
C VAL A 16 -2.74 -7.22 40.65
N VAL A 17 -3.45 -6.12 40.37
CA VAL A 17 -4.58 -6.11 39.42
C VAL A 17 -4.10 -6.46 38.01
N TYR A 18 -2.96 -5.92 37.59
CA TYR A 18 -2.39 -6.22 36.28
C TYR A 18 -1.97 -7.69 36.14
N ALA A 19 -1.31 -8.24 37.16
CA ALA A 19 -0.93 -9.66 37.18
C ALA A 19 -2.17 -10.58 37.20
N ALA A 20 -3.20 -10.22 37.96
CA ALA A 20 -4.46 -10.94 37.98
C ALA A 20 -5.19 -10.88 36.63
N ALA A 21 -5.13 -9.75 35.93
CA ALA A 21 -5.70 -9.61 34.59
C ALA A 21 -4.99 -10.50 33.55
N ILE A 22 -3.65 -10.60 33.61
CA ILE A 22 -2.88 -11.52 32.75
C ILE A 22 -3.21 -12.98 33.08
N GLY A 23 -3.26 -13.33 34.36
CA GLY A 23 -3.64 -14.67 34.79
C GLY A 23 -5.06 -15.04 34.38
N TRP A 24 -6.01 -14.11 34.48
CA TRP A 24 -7.39 -14.28 34.04
C TRP A 24 -7.48 -14.42 32.52
N LEU A 25 -6.71 -13.64 31.75
CA LEU A 25 -6.64 -13.76 30.29
C LEU A 25 -6.12 -15.14 29.86
N TYR A 26 -5.13 -15.67 30.58
CA TYR A 26 -4.59 -17.01 30.33
C TYR A 26 -5.55 -18.12 30.74
N ALA A 27 -6.22 -17.99 31.89
CA ALA A 27 -7.18 -18.99 32.37
C ALA A 27 -8.49 -18.99 31.58
N SER A 28 -8.88 -17.84 31.00
CA SER A 28 -10.10 -17.67 30.21
C SER A 28 -9.86 -17.87 28.70
N GLN A 29 -8.66 -18.32 28.29
CA GLN A 29 -8.37 -18.65 26.90
C GLN A 29 -9.18 -19.90 26.50
N PRO A 30 -10.22 -19.77 25.64
CA PRO A 30 -10.92 -20.94 25.15
C PRO A 30 -9.94 -21.80 24.33
N GLN A 31 -10.13 -23.12 24.33
CA GLN A 31 -9.27 -24.14 23.71
C GLN A 31 -9.10 -24.03 22.17
N THR A 32 -9.37 -22.86 21.57
CA THR A 32 -9.25 -22.57 20.15
C THR A 32 -7.80 -22.50 19.68
N VAL A 33 -6.82 -22.32 20.58
CA VAL A 33 -5.39 -22.29 20.20
C VAL A 33 -4.92 -23.58 19.51
N ALA A 34 -5.52 -24.74 19.81
CA ALA A 34 -5.23 -25.99 19.12
C ALA A 34 -5.83 -26.06 17.70
N GLN A 35 -6.96 -25.38 17.46
CA GLN A 35 -7.52 -25.20 16.11
C GLN A 35 -6.75 -24.15 15.31
N VAL A 36 -6.13 -23.17 15.98
CA VAL A 36 -5.28 -22.18 15.33
C VAL A 36 -3.92 -22.78 14.97
N THR A 37 -3.37 -23.74 15.71
CA THR A 37 -2.12 -24.40 15.28
C THR A 37 -2.33 -25.35 14.09
N GLY A 38 -3.52 -25.98 13.99
CA GLY A 38 -3.89 -26.82 12.84
C GLY A 38 -4.25 -26.04 11.57
N GLY A 39 -4.81 -24.83 11.68
CA GLY A 39 -5.16 -23.97 10.54
C GLY A 39 -3.98 -23.19 9.92
N PHE A 40 -2.87 -23.06 10.64
CA PHE A 40 -1.66 -22.40 10.15
C PHE A 40 -0.79 -23.30 9.27
N ALA A 41 -0.93 -24.63 9.35
CA ALA A 41 -0.25 -25.56 8.45
C ALA A 41 -0.82 -25.52 7.01
N SER A 42 -2.06 -25.02 6.82
CA SER A 42 -2.73 -24.91 5.51
C SER A 42 -2.61 -23.52 4.84
N ILE A 43 -2.15 -22.48 5.55
CA ILE A 43 -1.92 -21.12 4.98
C ILE A 43 -0.42 -20.93 4.63
N VAL A 44 0.23 -22.01 4.22
CA VAL A 44 1.39 -21.94 3.32
C VAL A 44 0.97 -22.53 1.96
N GLY A 45 -0.29 -22.31 1.58
CA GLY A 45 -0.66 -22.27 0.18
C GLY A 45 0.09 -21.09 -0.42
N ALA A 46 1.10 -21.39 -1.24
CA ALA A 46 2.01 -20.42 -1.82
C ALA A 46 1.24 -19.21 -2.33
N TYR A 47 1.44 -18.04 -1.70
CA TYR A 47 1.00 -16.79 -2.29
C TYR A 47 1.74 -16.67 -3.62
N SER A 48 1.01 -16.90 -4.71
CA SER A 48 1.48 -16.76 -6.07
C SER A 48 0.60 -15.73 -6.76
N ILE A 49 1.24 -14.74 -7.37
CA ILE A 49 0.55 -13.85 -8.29
C ILE A 49 0.09 -14.70 -9.48
N ASP A 50 -1.16 -14.53 -9.90
CA ASP A 50 -1.64 -15.15 -11.13
C ASP A 50 -1.01 -14.43 -12.32
N GLU A 51 0.01 -15.06 -12.92
CA GLU A 51 0.76 -14.52 -14.04
C GLU A 51 -0.11 -14.28 -15.29
N GLN A 52 -1.16 -15.09 -15.48
CA GLN A 52 -2.07 -14.94 -16.61
C GLN A 52 -2.93 -13.69 -16.44
N ALA A 53 -3.50 -13.49 -15.25
CA ALA A 53 -4.26 -12.29 -14.92
C ALA A 53 -3.37 -11.04 -14.96
N PHE A 54 -2.10 -11.16 -14.55
CA PHE A 54 -1.13 -10.07 -14.64
C PHE A 54 -0.81 -9.71 -16.11
N ALA A 55 -0.57 -10.70 -16.96
CA ALA A 55 -0.34 -10.50 -18.39
C ALA A 55 -1.55 -9.88 -19.10
N ASP A 56 -2.77 -10.29 -18.73
CA ASP A 56 -3.99 -9.64 -19.18
C ASP A 56 -4.05 -8.17 -18.75
N GLY A 57 -3.70 -7.88 -17.50
CA GLY A 57 -3.58 -6.51 -16.99
C GLY A 57 -2.61 -5.65 -17.79
N LEU A 58 -1.43 -6.19 -18.12
CA LEU A 58 -0.45 -5.51 -18.98
C LEU A 58 -1.01 -5.25 -20.39
N ARG A 59 -1.72 -6.22 -20.96
CA ARG A 59 -2.35 -6.05 -22.29
C ARG A 59 -3.39 -4.94 -22.29
N PHE A 60 -4.23 -4.85 -21.25
CA PHE A 60 -5.19 -3.76 -21.11
C PHE A 60 -4.49 -2.42 -20.85
N PHE A 61 -3.45 -2.42 -20.03
CA PHE A 61 -2.65 -1.22 -19.74
C PHE A 61 -2.01 -0.67 -21.02
N ASN A 62 -1.43 -1.51 -21.87
CA ASN A 62 -0.81 -1.09 -23.14
C ASN A 62 -1.82 -0.56 -24.17
N ARG A 63 -3.12 -0.82 -23.97
CA ARG A 63 -4.23 -0.29 -24.80
C ARG A 63 -4.93 0.92 -24.19
N ASP A 64 -4.36 1.49 -23.13
CA ASP A 64 -4.93 2.60 -22.34
C ASP A 64 -6.30 2.28 -21.69
N GLN A 65 -6.62 0.99 -21.54
CA GLN A 65 -7.83 0.50 -20.88
C GLN A 65 -7.58 0.38 -19.36
N PHE A 66 -7.41 1.52 -18.70
CA PHE A 66 -6.90 1.60 -17.32
C PHE A 66 -7.84 1.01 -16.26
N VAL A 67 -9.15 1.08 -16.47
CA VAL A 67 -10.14 0.54 -15.53
C VAL A 67 -10.09 -1.00 -15.56
N GLU A 68 -10.05 -1.55 -16.77
CA GLU A 68 -9.95 -2.97 -17.06
C GLU A 68 -8.60 -3.54 -16.61
N ALA A 69 -7.52 -2.79 -16.85
CA ALA A 69 -6.18 -3.14 -16.39
C ALA A 69 -6.13 -3.30 -14.86
N ARG A 70 -6.67 -2.33 -14.11
CA ARG A 70 -6.73 -2.43 -12.64
C ARG A 70 -7.59 -3.60 -12.16
N ALA A 71 -8.71 -3.86 -12.82
CA ALA A 71 -9.54 -5.01 -12.49
C ALA A 71 -8.81 -6.35 -12.74
N ALA A 72 -8.00 -6.44 -13.80
CA ALA A 72 -7.16 -7.60 -14.07
C ALA A 72 -6.01 -7.73 -13.06
N PHE A 73 -5.35 -6.63 -12.71
CA PHE A 73 -4.30 -6.63 -11.68
C PHE A 73 -4.83 -6.95 -10.28
N ALA A 74 -6.02 -6.49 -9.91
CA ALA A 74 -6.67 -6.85 -8.65
C ALA A 74 -7.03 -8.35 -8.59
N ARG A 75 -7.36 -8.96 -9.74
CA ARG A 75 -7.52 -10.43 -9.85
C ARG A 75 -6.18 -11.15 -9.75
N ALA A 76 -5.11 -10.57 -10.32
CA ALA A 76 -3.77 -11.14 -10.28
C ALA A 76 -3.16 -11.14 -8.88
N ASP A 77 -3.45 -10.10 -8.10
CA ASP A 77 -2.97 -9.94 -6.72
C ASP A 77 -4.13 -9.56 -5.76
N PRO A 78 -5.02 -10.51 -5.42
CA PRO A 78 -6.14 -10.23 -4.51
C PRO A 78 -5.70 -9.87 -3.09
N ALA A 79 -4.49 -10.27 -2.70
CA ALA A 79 -3.94 -9.99 -1.38
C ALA A 79 -3.20 -8.63 -1.32
N GLU A 80 -3.09 -7.92 -2.45
CA GLU A 80 -2.34 -6.67 -2.59
C GLU A 80 -0.88 -6.76 -2.08
N ARG A 81 -0.22 -7.91 -2.23
CA ARG A 81 1.16 -8.15 -1.75
C ARG A 81 2.22 -8.08 -2.84
N GLY A 82 1.83 -7.93 -4.10
CA GLY A 82 2.72 -7.89 -5.25
C GLY A 82 3.18 -6.47 -5.51
N ALA A 83 4.39 -6.12 -5.06
CA ALA A 83 4.95 -4.78 -5.24
C ALA A 83 4.90 -4.29 -6.71
N ARG A 84 5.24 -5.18 -7.66
CA ARG A 84 5.16 -4.89 -9.10
C ARG A 84 3.73 -4.66 -9.59
N THR A 85 2.78 -5.47 -9.12
CA THR A 85 1.35 -5.30 -9.47
C THR A 85 0.79 -3.98 -8.96
N GLN A 86 1.10 -3.63 -7.71
CA GLN A 86 0.73 -2.35 -7.12
C GLN A 86 1.35 -1.17 -7.88
N TYR A 87 2.59 -1.31 -8.37
CA TYR A 87 3.24 -0.31 -9.21
C TYR A 87 2.45 -0.04 -10.52
N TYR A 88 2.07 -1.07 -11.27
CA TYR A 88 1.30 -0.88 -12.51
C TYR A 88 -0.11 -0.31 -12.24
N ILE A 89 -0.75 -0.68 -11.12
CA ILE A 89 -2.02 -0.08 -10.69
C ILE A 89 -1.81 1.41 -10.42
N ALA A 90 -0.78 1.81 -9.68
CA ALA A 90 -0.46 3.21 -9.42
C ALA A 90 -0.18 3.98 -10.72
N TYR A 91 0.58 3.40 -11.64
CA TYR A 91 0.88 3.99 -12.94
C TYR A 91 -0.39 4.18 -13.78
N SER A 92 -1.35 3.26 -13.70
CA SER A 92 -2.63 3.40 -14.39
C SER A 92 -3.43 4.61 -13.89
N TYR A 93 -3.36 4.91 -12.60
CA TYR A 93 -3.97 6.11 -12.02
C TYR A 93 -3.25 7.37 -12.46
N TYR A 94 -1.91 7.35 -12.55
CA TYR A 94 -1.12 8.45 -13.10
C TYR A 94 -1.52 8.78 -14.54
N ARG A 95 -1.55 7.78 -15.42
CA ARG A 95 -1.92 7.99 -16.84
C ARG A 95 -3.38 8.41 -17.04
N GLN A 96 -4.30 7.89 -16.23
CA GLN A 96 -5.71 8.25 -16.32
C GLN A 96 -6.01 9.62 -15.68
N GLY A 97 -5.33 9.96 -14.59
CA GLY A 97 -5.48 11.24 -13.90
C GLY A 97 -4.99 12.42 -14.74
N TRP A 98 -4.05 12.18 -15.67
CA TRP A 98 -3.52 13.19 -16.57
C TRP A 98 -4.48 13.47 -17.75
N GLY A 99 -5.54 14.24 -17.50
CA GLY A 99 -6.50 14.68 -18.52
C GLY A 99 -5.96 15.80 -19.41
N ARG A 100 -6.52 15.96 -20.63
CA ARG A 100 -6.13 16.99 -21.62
C ARG A 100 -6.27 18.44 -21.13
N LEU A 101 -6.97 18.68 -20.01
CA LEU A 101 -7.31 20.02 -19.54
C LEU A 101 -7.09 20.17 -18.02
N HIS A 102 -7.43 19.19 -17.18
CA HIS A 102 -7.21 19.21 -15.72
C HIS A 102 -6.75 17.84 -15.18
N ASN A 103 -5.92 17.85 -14.14
CA ASN A 103 -5.59 16.66 -13.36
C ASN A 103 -6.75 16.33 -12.42
N ASP A 104 -7.16 15.06 -12.36
CA ASP A 104 -8.13 14.61 -11.36
C ASP A 104 -7.40 14.26 -10.06
N ASP A 105 -7.40 15.19 -9.11
CA ASP A 105 -6.75 15.05 -7.81
C ASP A 105 -7.16 13.76 -7.07
N ALA A 106 -8.38 13.26 -7.29
CA ALA A 106 -8.84 12.02 -6.66
C ALA A 106 -8.17 10.78 -7.27
N LEU A 107 -7.89 10.79 -8.57
CA LEU A 107 -7.12 9.72 -9.23
C LEU A 107 -5.65 9.77 -8.81
N PHE A 108 -5.06 10.96 -8.71
CA PHE A 108 -3.70 11.12 -8.21
C PHE A 108 -3.55 10.69 -6.75
N ALA A 109 -4.51 11.02 -5.88
CA ALA A 109 -4.53 10.57 -4.48
C ALA A 109 -4.56 9.03 -4.39
N LYS A 110 -5.38 8.37 -5.22
CA LYS A 110 -5.45 6.91 -5.29
C LYS A 110 -4.16 6.29 -5.81
N GLY A 111 -3.54 6.90 -6.82
CA GLY A 111 -2.21 6.53 -7.31
C GLY A 111 -1.16 6.61 -6.20
N LEU A 112 -1.16 7.70 -5.43
CA LEU A 112 -0.21 7.92 -4.33
C LEU A 112 -0.36 6.89 -3.21
N ALA A 113 -1.59 6.60 -2.80
CA ALA A 113 -1.84 5.55 -1.80
C ALA A 113 -1.37 4.17 -2.28
N THR A 114 -1.52 3.88 -3.57
CA THR A 114 -1.13 2.60 -4.16
C THR A 114 0.39 2.47 -4.27
N ILE A 115 1.10 3.53 -4.69
CA ILE A 115 2.56 3.49 -4.79
C ILE A 115 3.22 3.43 -3.41
N ASP A 116 2.64 4.09 -2.40
CA ASP A 116 3.13 3.99 -1.02
C ASP A 116 3.01 2.55 -0.49
N LYS A 117 1.95 1.82 -0.84
CA LYS A 117 1.84 0.37 -0.57
C LYS A 117 2.94 -0.42 -1.28
N ALA A 118 3.18 -0.16 -2.57
CA ALA A 118 4.21 -0.85 -3.33
C ALA A 118 5.62 -0.68 -2.70
N ILE A 119 5.94 0.55 -2.26
CA ILE A 119 7.20 0.87 -1.56
C ILE A 119 7.27 0.17 -0.21
N ALA A 120 6.17 0.12 0.55
CA ALA A 120 6.12 -0.58 1.84
C ALA A 120 6.33 -2.10 1.70
N LEU A 121 5.92 -2.69 0.57
CA LEU A 121 6.11 -4.11 0.26
C LEU A 121 7.54 -4.44 -0.18
N ALA A 122 8.27 -3.46 -0.74
CA ALA A 122 9.67 -3.60 -1.16
C ALA A 122 10.58 -2.56 -0.45
N PRO A 123 10.75 -2.62 0.88
CA PRO A 123 11.48 -1.57 1.61
C PRO A 123 13.00 -1.66 1.46
N ARG A 124 13.54 -2.83 1.05
CA ARG A 124 14.98 -3.08 0.88
C ARG A 124 15.45 -3.04 -0.57
N GLU A 125 14.53 -3.27 -1.50
CA GLU A 125 14.80 -3.27 -2.93
C GLU A 125 14.11 -2.06 -3.50
N ARG A 126 14.87 -1.10 -4.04
CA ARG A 126 14.28 0.03 -4.75
C ARG A 126 13.51 -0.57 -5.93
N LEU A 127 12.18 -0.57 -5.84
CA LEU A 127 11.33 -1.20 -6.83
C LEU A 127 11.53 -0.50 -8.18
N VAL A 128 12.31 -1.13 -9.04
CA VAL A 128 12.59 -0.70 -10.41
C VAL A 128 11.90 -1.68 -11.36
N VAL A 129 11.03 -1.15 -12.21
CA VAL A 129 10.33 -1.88 -13.27
C VAL A 129 10.99 -1.51 -14.59
N ASP A 130 11.83 -2.40 -15.07
CA ASP A 130 12.50 -2.28 -16.38
C ASP A 130 11.53 -2.75 -17.47
N ASP A 131 10.71 -1.84 -17.96
CA ASP A 131 9.73 -2.06 -19.03
C ASP A 131 9.95 -1.01 -20.13
N PRO A 132 10.28 -1.41 -21.37
CA PRO A 132 10.59 -0.47 -22.44
C PRO A 132 9.39 0.40 -22.86
N GLY A 133 8.17 0.02 -22.48
CA GLY A 133 6.97 0.82 -22.72
C GLY A 133 6.69 1.89 -21.66
N LEU A 134 7.43 1.89 -20.55
CA LEU A 134 7.30 2.88 -19.49
C LEU A 134 8.36 3.97 -19.64
N GLN A 135 8.03 5.19 -19.24
CA GLN A 135 9.00 6.29 -19.19
C GLN A 135 9.44 6.62 -17.76
N ILE A 136 8.69 6.15 -16.75
CA ILE A 136 9.07 6.16 -15.34
C ILE A 136 9.28 4.71 -14.94
N HIS A 137 10.47 4.38 -14.42
CA HIS A 137 10.82 2.98 -14.09
C HIS A 137 10.93 2.74 -12.59
N SER A 138 11.00 3.79 -11.78
CA SER A 138 11.15 3.67 -10.32
C SER A 138 9.86 4.03 -9.58
N ALA A 139 9.58 3.29 -8.51
CA ALA A 139 8.48 3.61 -7.60
C ALA A 139 8.65 4.96 -6.90
N ASP A 140 9.89 5.31 -6.54
CA ASP A 140 10.22 6.62 -5.94
C ASP A 140 9.96 7.76 -6.93
N GLU A 141 10.30 7.56 -8.21
CA GLU A 141 10.08 8.55 -9.27
C GLU A 141 8.58 8.73 -9.56
N LEU A 142 7.83 7.63 -9.66
CA LEU A 142 6.37 7.68 -9.87
C LEU A 142 5.66 8.37 -8.71
N ARG A 143 6.07 8.11 -7.47
CA ARG A 143 5.56 8.80 -6.28
C ARG A 143 5.79 10.31 -6.36
N ALA A 144 6.98 10.73 -6.76
CA ALA A 144 7.31 12.15 -6.90
C ALA A 144 6.47 12.83 -7.99
N GLU A 145 6.24 12.17 -9.13
CA GLU A 145 5.38 12.70 -10.19
C GLU A 145 3.92 12.79 -9.76
N LEU A 146 3.41 11.79 -9.03
CA LEU A 146 2.06 11.82 -8.47
C LEU A 146 1.88 12.97 -7.48
N GLN A 147 2.84 13.17 -6.58
CA GLN A 147 2.81 14.30 -5.63
C GLN A 147 2.84 15.65 -6.34
N ARG A 148 3.69 15.80 -7.37
CA ARG A 148 3.73 17.02 -8.19
C ARG A 148 2.42 17.27 -8.95
N GLY A 149 1.73 16.21 -9.37
CA GLY A 149 0.43 16.29 -10.01
C GLY A 149 -0.71 16.73 -9.09
N MET A 150 -0.59 16.49 -7.78
CA MET A 150 -1.55 16.95 -6.75
C MET A 150 -1.28 18.37 -6.27
N THR A 151 0.00 18.78 -6.21
CA THR A 151 0.36 20.17 -5.94
C THR A 151 0.10 21.01 -7.19
N HIS A 152 -1.09 21.62 -7.27
CA HIS A 152 -1.29 22.80 -8.11
C HIS A 152 -0.36 23.91 -7.59
N GLU A 153 0.88 23.94 -8.07
CA GLU A 153 1.86 24.93 -7.69
C GLU A 153 1.42 26.28 -8.30
N LEU A 154 1.52 27.38 -7.55
CA LEU A 154 1.34 28.75 -8.07
C LEU A 154 2.25 29.06 -9.30
N SER A 155 3.22 28.19 -9.59
CA SER A 155 4.05 28.18 -10.81
C SER A 155 3.34 27.73 -12.10
N ASP A 156 2.12 27.16 -12.04
CA ASP A 156 1.30 26.85 -13.23
C ASP A 156 0.87 28.10 -14.01
N TRP A 157 1.00 29.28 -13.40
CA TRP A 157 0.82 30.58 -14.08
C TRP A 157 2.06 31.06 -14.86
N ASN A 158 3.12 30.24 -14.97
CA ASN A 158 4.30 30.59 -15.75
C ASN A 158 4.17 30.13 -17.22
N PRO A 159 3.95 31.05 -18.19
CA PRO A 159 3.67 30.71 -19.59
C PRO A 159 4.85 30.06 -20.34
N LEU A 160 6.04 30.03 -19.74
CA LEU A 160 7.22 29.33 -20.27
C LEU A 160 7.21 27.82 -19.95
N ARG A 161 6.25 27.39 -19.11
CA ARG A 161 5.85 26.04 -18.69
C ARG A 161 5.44 25.01 -19.74
N VAL A 162 4.81 25.51 -20.80
CA VAL A 162 3.71 24.82 -21.54
C VAL A 162 4.19 23.59 -22.33
N PHE A 163 5.49 23.43 -22.49
CA PHE A 163 6.10 22.30 -23.19
C PHE A 163 6.59 21.21 -22.23
N ARG A 164 5.69 20.68 -21.38
CA ARG A 164 6.00 19.43 -20.67
C ARG A 164 5.95 18.27 -21.67
N THR A 165 7.13 17.77 -22.04
CA THR A 165 7.25 16.50 -22.77
C THR A 165 6.91 15.38 -21.81
N ARG A 166 5.92 14.57 -22.19
CA ARG A 166 5.38 13.46 -21.39
C ARG A 166 6.47 12.43 -21.12
N LYS A 167 6.57 12.00 -19.86
CA LYS A 167 7.15 10.70 -19.49
C LYS A 167 6.00 9.69 -19.32
#